data_AF-A0A9W8UJX5-F1
#
_entry.id   AF-A0A9W8UJX5-F1
#
_cell.length_a   1.000
_cell.length_b   1.000
_cell.length_c   1.000
_cell.angle_alpha   90.00
_cell.angle_beta   90.00
_cell.angle_gamma   90.00
#
_symmetry.space_group_name_H-M   'P 1'
#
loop_
_entity.id
_entity.type
_entity.pdbx_description
1 polymer ?
#
loop_
_entity_poly.entity_id
_entity_poly.type
_entity_poly.pdbx_seq_one_letter_code
_entity_poly.pdbx_strand_id
1 'polypeptide(L)'
;MDGPVGMDVHLLVYDLTNGLAKEMSLGILGFQLDAIYHTSIELCGREFVYDGGILEIDPGSSHLGRPMQRLRLGTTMLPMDVIRDYLTSVRSIYTAEKYDLFKHNCNNFTDSFANFLIGKGIPEYISSMPQAVLDSPMGRMLLPRFTRGMNASRNGPLGLGETAASLTKPQRLNQVHNAIRIEDYHKLLAQSAKAASVVFFTSPTCPPCKALYPFYDQLAEHYGNHIAFIKVDVSIALEIAAKTMRSCSHRWARSCMPMID
;
A
#
# COMPACT_ATOMS: atom_id res chain seq x y z
N MET A 1 -16.17 6.26 -28.46
CA MET A 1 -16.27 7.28 -27.39
C MET A 1 -16.09 6.53 -26.10
N ASP A 2 -14.87 6.50 -25.59
CA ASP A 2 -14.61 5.87 -24.29
C ASP A 2 -14.94 6.93 -23.24
N GLY A 3 -16.06 6.72 -22.55
CA GLY A 3 -16.44 7.56 -21.41
C GLY A 3 -15.37 7.49 -20.30
N PRO A 4 -15.43 8.40 -19.31
CA PRO A 4 -14.49 8.37 -18.20
C PRO A 4 -14.49 6.98 -17.55
N VAL A 5 -13.32 6.34 -17.50
CA VAL A 5 -13.14 5.03 -16.88
C VAL A 5 -13.31 5.22 -15.37
N GLY A 6 -14.43 4.74 -14.84
CA GLY A 6 -14.70 4.76 -13.41
C GLY A 6 -13.67 3.97 -12.62
N MET A 7 -13.22 4.50 -11.49
CA MET A 7 -12.27 3.85 -10.60
C MET A 7 -13.03 3.16 -9.45
N ASP A 8 -12.78 1.87 -9.24
CA ASP A 8 -13.40 1.14 -8.13
C ASP A 8 -12.83 1.57 -6.79
N VAL A 9 -13.72 1.82 -5.83
CA VAL A 9 -13.42 2.21 -4.46
C VAL A 9 -13.68 1.01 -3.56
N HIS A 10 -12.65 0.59 -2.82
CA HIS A 10 -12.76 -0.49 -1.84
C HIS A 10 -12.45 0.02 -0.43
N LEU A 11 -13.17 -0.50 0.56
CA LEU A 11 -12.86 -0.37 1.98
C LEU A 11 -12.06 -1.60 2.42
N LEU A 12 -10.87 -1.37 2.94
CA LEU A 12 -10.10 -2.42 3.60
C LEU A 12 -10.41 -2.36 5.10
N VAL A 13 -10.77 -3.51 5.66
CA VAL A 13 -11.16 -3.66 7.07
C VAL A 13 -10.17 -4.56 7.78
N TYR A 14 -9.64 -4.09 8.89
CA TYR A 14 -8.67 -4.76 9.74
C TYR A 14 -9.23 -4.93 11.15
N ASP A 15 -8.85 -6.02 11.82
CA ASP A 15 -9.09 -6.21 13.24
C ASP A 15 -7.79 -5.97 14.02
N LEU A 16 -7.74 -4.89 14.79
CA LEU A 16 -6.56 -4.56 15.60
C LEU A 16 -6.28 -5.58 16.72
N THR A 17 -7.25 -6.45 17.04
CA THR A 17 -7.13 -7.42 18.12
C THR A 17 -6.85 -8.85 17.66
N ASN A 18 -6.83 -9.11 16.35
CA ASN A 18 -6.63 -10.45 15.79
C ASN A 18 -7.54 -11.53 16.41
N GLY A 19 -8.83 -11.21 16.58
CA GLY A 19 -9.85 -12.12 17.10
C GLY A 19 -10.12 -12.03 18.60
N LEU A 20 -9.25 -11.38 19.38
CA LEU A 20 -9.45 -11.27 20.83
C LEU A 20 -10.70 -10.48 21.21
N ALA A 21 -11.06 -9.45 20.44
CA ALA A 21 -12.30 -8.71 20.68
C ALA A 21 -13.52 -9.63 20.60
N LYS A 22 -13.56 -10.52 19.61
CA LYS A 22 -14.64 -11.48 19.44
C LYS A 22 -14.78 -12.43 20.63
N GLU A 23 -13.67 -12.87 21.20
CA GLU A 23 -13.67 -13.81 22.32
C GLU A 23 -14.02 -13.15 23.66
N MET A 24 -13.58 -11.90 23.86
CA MET A 24 -13.60 -11.26 25.19
C MET A 24 -14.66 -10.16 25.35
N SER A 25 -15.18 -9.61 24.26
CA SER A 25 -16.06 -8.43 24.27
C SER A 25 -17.30 -8.62 25.15
N LEU A 26 -17.96 -9.78 25.08
CA LEU A 26 -19.17 -10.02 25.86
C LEU A 26 -18.91 -9.95 27.38
N GLY A 27 -17.81 -10.53 27.85
CA GLY A 27 -17.45 -10.53 29.27
C GLY A 27 -16.91 -9.20 29.79
N ILE A 28 -16.34 -8.37 28.90
CA ILE A 28 -15.76 -7.08 29.26
C ILE A 28 -16.78 -5.96 29.06
N LEU A 29 -17.30 -5.80 27.85
CA LEU A 29 -18.16 -4.70 27.45
C LEU A 29 -19.64 -4.95 27.73
N GLY A 30 -20.04 -6.20 28.00
CA GLY A 30 -21.43 -6.60 28.19
C GLY A 30 -22.21 -6.74 26.87
N PHE A 31 -21.54 -6.64 25.73
CA PHE A 31 -22.09 -6.88 24.41
C PHE A 31 -21.03 -7.49 23.49
N GLN A 32 -21.50 -8.19 22.45
CA GLN A 32 -20.62 -8.85 21.49
C GLN A 32 -20.07 -7.84 20.47
N LEU A 33 -18.75 -7.82 20.31
CA LEU A 33 -18.03 -7.01 19.33
C LEU A 33 -17.05 -7.91 18.60
N ASP A 34 -17.20 -8.04 17.27
CA ASP A 34 -16.47 -9.03 16.48
C ASP A 34 -15.00 -8.66 16.25
N ALA A 35 -14.66 -7.37 16.26
CA ALA A 35 -13.31 -6.86 16.02
C ALA A 35 -13.20 -5.40 16.47
N ILE A 36 -12.00 -4.95 16.84
CA ILE A 36 -11.73 -3.50 16.91
C ILE A 36 -11.35 -3.06 15.50
N TYR A 37 -12.33 -2.48 14.81
CA TYR A 37 -12.20 -2.14 13.40
C TYR A 37 -11.28 -0.95 13.17
N HIS A 38 -10.26 -1.19 12.35
CA HIS A 38 -9.52 -0.16 11.64
C HIS A 38 -9.83 -0.25 10.15
N THR A 39 -9.96 0.90 9.48
CA THR A 39 -10.26 0.95 8.06
C THR A 39 -9.37 1.90 7.28
N SER A 40 -9.24 1.58 6.00
CA SER A 40 -8.58 2.41 4.98
C SER A 40 -9.33 2.30 3.65
N ILE A 41 -9.12 3.26 2.74
CA ILE A 41 -9.70 3.24 1.40
C ILE A 41 -8.64 2.82 0.39
N GLU A 42 -8.92 1.77 -0.38
CA GLU A 42 -8.13 1.39 -1.53
C GLU A 42 -8.73 1.95 -2.82
N LEU A 43 -7.92 2.69 -3.56
CA LEU A 43 -8.26 3.29 -4.85
C LEU A 43 -7.04 3.19 -5.78
N CYS A 44 -7.22 2.69 -7.00
CA CYS A 44 -6.15 2.57 -8.00
C CYS A 44 -4.90 1.84 -7.49
N GLY A 45 -5.07 0.82 -6.67
CA GLY A 45 -3.98 0.02 -6.10
C GLY A 45 -3.19 0.73 -5.01
N ARG A 46 -3.67 1.87 -4.49
CA ARG A 46 -3.09 2.59 -3.35
C ARG A 46 -4.07 2.62 -2.20
N GLU A 47 -3.54 2.49 -0.98
CA GLU A 47 -4.28 2.51 0.26
C GLU A 47 -4.11 3.86 0.96
N PHE A 48 -5.22 4.54 1.22
CA PHE A 48 -5.29 5.82 1.92
C PHE A 48 -5.80 5.58 3.34
N VAL A 49 -4.99 5.97 4.32
CA VAL A 49 -5.25 5.70 5.74
C VAL A 49 -4.95 6.93 6.58
N TYR A 50 -5.72 7.13 7.64
CA TYR A 50 -5.44 8.15 8.65
C TYR A 50 -4.81 7.50 9.88
N ASP A 51 -3.55 7.83 10.12
CA ASP A 51 -2.77 7.36 11.26
C ASP A 51 -1.81 8.44 11.74
N GLY A 52 -2.31 9.38 12.54
CA GLY A 52 -1.57 10.59 12.92
C GLY A 52 -1.35 11.58 11.77
N GLY A 53 -1.88 11.26 10.59
CA GLY A 53 -1.77 12.02 9.34
C GLY A 53 -2.38 11.19 8.23
N ILE A 54 -2.72 11.82 7.10
CA ILE A 54 -3.17 11.08 5.92
C ILE A 54 -1.94 10.49 5.22
N LEU A 55 -1.88 9.16 5.18
CA LEU A 55 -0.81 8.38 4.59
C LEU A 55 -1.31 7.63 3.34
N GLU A 56 -0.39 7.42 2.40
CA GLU A 56 -0.64 6.65 1.18
C GLU A 56 0.35 5.49 1.12
N ILE A 57 -0.14 4.26 1.30
CA ILE A 57 0.66 3.04 1.35
C ILE A 57 0.28 2.06 0.23
N ASP A 58 1.07 1.01 0.05
CA ASP A 58 0.67 -0.12 -0.78
C ASP A 58 -0.21 -1.07 0.06
N PRO A 59 -1.36 -1.55 -0.46
CA PRO A 59 -2.26 -2.44 0.27
C PRO A 59 -1.55 -3.64 0.90
N GLY A 60 -1.67 -3.78 2.22
CA GLY A 60 -1.09 -4.90 2.97
C GLY A 60 0.44 -4.86 3.15
N SER A 61 1.08 -3.73 2.84
CA SER A 61 2.52 -3.50 3.09
C SER A 61 2.85 -3.11 4.54
N SER A 62 1.84 -2.78 5.34
CA SER A 62 2.02 -2.40 6.74
C SER A 62 2.16 -3.61 7.67
N HIS A 63 2.59 -3.35 8.91
CA HIS A 63 2.66 -4.37 9.96
C HIS A 63 1.29 -4.92 10.38
N LEU A 64 0.18 -4.28 9.97
CA LEU A 64 -1.18 -4.80 10.13
C LEU A 64 -1.43 -6.00 9.21
N GLY A 65 -0.57 -6.22 8.22
CA GLY A 65 -0.67 -7.34 7.30
C GLY A 65 -1.86 -7.21 6.35
N ARG A 66 -2.52 -8.34 6.06
CA ARG A 66 -3.63 -8.36 5.10
C ARG A 66 -4.94 -7.95 5.77
N PRO A 67 -5.80 -7.20 5.05
CA PRO A 67 -7.13 -6.88 5.57
C PRO A 67 -7.95 -8.15 5.77
N MET A 68 -8.71 -8.17 6.86
CA MET A 68 -9.68 -9.22 7.15
C MET A 68 -10.80 -9.23 6.10
N GLN A 69 -11.20 -8.05 5.62
CA GLN A 69 -12.19 -7.91 4.56
C GLN A 69 -11.81 -6.80 3.57
N ARG A 70 -12.08 -7.04 2.29
CA ARG A 70 -11.99 -6.04 1.22
C ARG A 70 -13.39 -5.85 0.64
N LEU A 71 -14.06 -4.78 1.03
CA LEU A 71 -15.44 -4.50 0.68
C LEU A 71 -15.49 -3.50 -0.48
N ARG A 72 -16.15 -3.86 -1.59
CA ARG A 72 -16.38 -2.89 -2.68
C ARG A 72 -17.47 -1.91 -2.26
N LEU A 73 -17.14 -0.63 -2.18
CA LEU A 73 -18.10 0.42 -1.82
C LEU A 73 -18.82 0.97 -3.06
N GLY A 74 -18.13 1.06 -4.20
CA GLY A 74 -18.70 1.57 -5.44
C GLY A 74 -17.63 1.96 -6.44
N THR A 75 -18.00 2.85 -7.36
CA THR A 75 -17.11 3.35 -8.41
C THR A 75 -17.19 4.87 -8.44
N THR A 76 -16.05 5.56 -8.41
CA THR A 76 -15.97 7.02 -8.51
C THR A 76 -15.63 7.44 -9.94
N MET A 77 -16.23 8.55 -10.37
CA MET A 77 -15.90 9.22 -11.64
C MET A 77 -14.94 10.40 -11.43
N LEU A 78 -14.57 10.68 -10.17
CA LEU A 78 -13.70 11.80 -9.85
C LEU A 78 -12.27 11.52 -10.36
N PRO A 79 -11.66 12.45 -11.10
CA PRO A 79 -10.26 12.36 -11.48
C PRO A 79 -9.32 12.33 -10.26
N MET A 80 -8.17 11.65 -10.39
CA MET A 80 -7.20 11.51 -9.29
C MET A 80 -6.62 12.83 -8.79
N ASP A 81 -6.51 13.85 -9.64
CA ASP A 81 -6.12 15.22 -9.27
C ASP A 81 -7.13 15.85 -8.31
N VAL A 82 -8.44 15.76 -8.61
CA VAL A 82 -9.51 16.24 -7.72
C VAL A 82 -9.47 15.53 -6.36
N ILE A 83 -9.20 14.22 -6.37
CA ILE A 83 -9.06 13.43 -5.14
C ILE A 83 -7.84 13.88 -4.33
N ARG A 84 -6.70 14.14 -4.99
CA ARG A 84 -5.50 14.65 -4.31
C ARG A 84 -5.70 16.04 -3.74
N ASP A 85 -6.43 16.91 -4.44
CA ASP A 85 -6.76 18.25 -3.95
C ASP A 85 -7.66 18.17 -2.71
N TYR A 86 -8.65 17.28 -2.74
CA TYR A 86 -9.47 17.00 -1.55
C TYR A 86 -8.61 16.52 -0.38
N LEU A 87 -7.78 15.49 -0.59
CA LEU A 87 -6.89 14.97 0.45
C LEU A 87 -5.96 16.05 1.00
N THR A 88 -5.44 16.93 0.14
CA THR A 88 -4.61 18.06 0.54
C THR A 88 -5.38 19.06 1.40
N SER A 89 -6.64 19.35 1.07
CA SER A 89 -7.48 20.27 1.83
C SER A 89 -7.78 19.74 3.25
N VAL A 90 -8.02 18.43 3.39
CA VAL A 90 -8.39 17.81 4.67
C VAL A 90 -7.18 17.44 5.55
N ARG A 91 -5.94 17.47 5.02
CA ARG A 91 -4.71 17.21 5.81
C ARG A 91 -4.60 18.08 7.06
N SER A 92 -5.08 19.32 7.03
CA SER A 92 -5.07 20.22 8.19
C SER A 92 -6.04 19.83 9.31
N ILE A 93 -7.01 18.96 9.01
CA ILE A 93 -8.03 18.46 9.93
C ILE A 93 -7.64 17.08 10.45
N TYR A 94 -6.96 16.28 9.63
CA TYR A 94 -6.47 14.94 9.97
C TYR A 94 -4.98 14.98 10.32
N THR A 95 -4.66 15.53 11.50
CA THR A 95 -3.30 15.59 12.05
C THR A 95 -3.16 14.69 13.28
N ALA A 96 -1.94 14.48 13.77
CA ALA A 96 -1.70 13.67 14.96
C ALA A 96 -2.34 14.29 16.20
N GLU A 97 -2.31 15.62 16.31
CA GLU A 97 -2.84 16.35 17.46
C GLU A 97 -4.36 16.33 17.53
N LYS A 98 -5.02 16.17 16.37
CA LYS A 98 -6.48 16.10 16.26
C LYS A 98 -7.03 14.67 16.34
N TYR A 99 -6.16 13.65 16.37
CA TYR A 99 -6.60 12.26 16.39
C TYR A 99 -7.32 11.96 17.72
N ASP A 100 -8.56 11.48 17.62
CA ASP A 100 -9.35 11.03 18.77
C ASP A 100 -9.89 9.63 18.48
N LEU A 101 -9.63 8.69 19.38
CA LEU A 101 -9.95 7.27 19.21
C LEU A 101 -11.44 7.02 18.94
N PHE A 102 -12.32 7.90 19.42
CA PHE A 102 -13.77 7.71 19.36
C PHE A 102 -14.47 8.66 18.39
N LYS A 103 -13.98 9.90 18.29
CA LYS A 103 -14.68 10.97 17.57
C LYS A 103 -13.99 11.42 16.28
N HIS A 104 -12.69 11.17 16.15
CA HIS A 104 -11.91 11.61 15.00
C HIS A 104 -10.75 10.65 14.71
N ASN A 105 -11.11 9.45 14.25
CA ASN A 105 -10.19 8.35 13.99
C ASN A 105 -10.15 7.97 12.50
N CYS A 106 -9.43 6.90 12.20
CA CYS A 106 -9.36 6.29 10.87
C CYS A 106 -10.74 6.01 10.24
N ASN A 107 -11.72 5.53 11.01
CA ASN A 107 -13.06 5.22 10.51
C ASN A 107 -13.85 6.50 10.16
N ASN A 108 -13.68 7.59 10.92
CA ASN A 108 -14.27 8.89 10.55
C ASN A 108 -13.66 9.45 9.25
N PHE A 109 -12.35 9.25 9.06
CA PHE A 109 -11.68 9.61 7.83
C PHE A 109 -12.21 8.82 6.63
N THR A 110 -12.24 7.48 6.72
CA THR A 110 -12.70 6.63 5.62
C THR A 110 -14.18 6.83 5.32
N ASP A 111 -15.02 7.12 6.32
CA ASP A 111 -16.43 7.47 6.13
C ASP A 111 -16.59 8.76 5.32
N SER A 112 -15.90 9.83 5.75
CA SER A 112 -15.94 11.13 5.07
C SER A 112 -15.36 11.04 3.67
N PHE A 113 -14.27 10.28 3.51
CA PHE A 113 -13.61 10.11 2.22
C PHE A 113 -14.44 9.25 1.26
N ALA A 114 -15.05 8.16 1.72
CA ALA A 114 -15.98 7.38 0.92
C ALA A 114 -17.18 8.24 0.47
N ASN A 115 -17.72 9.06 1.36
CA ASN A 115 -18.82 9.97 1.03
C ASN A 115 -18.41 10.99 -0.05
N PHE A 116 -17.22 11.56 0.04
CA PHE A 116 -16.69 12.41 -1.02
C PHE A 116 -16.54 11.69 -2.37
N LEU A 117 -16.05 10.44 -2.35
CA LEU A 117 -15.78 9.67 -3.58
C LEU A 117 -17.03 9.16 -4.29
N ILE A 118 -18.03 8.69 -3.54
CA ILE A 118 -19.18 7.94 -4.07
C ILE A 118 -20.53 8.37 -3.48
N GLY A 119 -20.57 9.39 -2.62
CA GLY A 119 -21.80 9.87 -1.97
C GLY A 119 -22.35 8.96 -0.88
N LYS A 120 -21.57 7.97 -0.42
CA LYS A 120 -21.96 7.00 0.62
C LYS A 120 -20.83 6.78 1.61
N GLY A 121 -21.17 6.68 2.88
CA GLY A 121 -20.23 6.35 3.96
C GLY A 121 -19.86 4.88 4.01
N ILE A 122 -19.13 4.50 5.06
CA ILE A 122 -18.77 3.11 5.35
C ILE A 122 -19.91 2.39 6.08
N PRO A 123 -19.88 1.04 6.17
CA PRO A 123 -20.91 0.30 6.90
C PRO A 123 -21.10 0.78 8.34
N GLU A 124 -22.35 0.93 8.76
CA GLU A 124 -22.74 1.54 10.05
C GLU A 124 -22.17 0.79 11.27
N TYR A 125 -22.01 -0.52 11.19
CA TYR A 125 -21.43 -1.31 12.29
C TYR A 125 -19.95 -0.95 12.57
N ILE A 126 -19.24 -0.37 11.59
CA ILE A 126 -17.85 0.11 11.76
C ILE A 126 -17.85 1.53 12.31
N SER A 127 -18.64 2.43 11.71
CA SER A 127 -18.65 3.84 12.09
C SER A 127 -19.30 4.09 13.45
N SER A 128 -20.27 3.28 13.85
CA SER A 128 -20.93 3.37 15.17
C SER A 128 -20.20 2.62 16.29
N MET A 129 -19.20 1.78 15.97
CA MET A 129 -18.46 0.97 16.95
C MET A 129 -17.92 1.79 18.14
N PRO A 130 -17.27 2.96 17.96
CA PRO A 130 -16.72 3.69 19.10
C PRO A 130 -17.82 4.20 20.04
N GLN A 131 -18.98 4.59 19.49
CA GLN A 131 -20.13 5.02 20.29
C GLN A 131 -20.70 3.84 21.09
N ALA A 132 -20.84 2.67 20.48
CA ALA A 132 -21.28 1.46 21.20
C ALA A 132 -20.38 1.11 22.39
N VAL A 133 -19.05 1.29 22.26
CA VAL A 133 -18.11 1.12 23.37
C VAL A 133 -18.35 2.18 24.46
N LEU A 134 -18.54 3.45 24.09
CA LEU A 134 -18.80 4.54 25.02
C LEU A 134 -20.14 4.40 25.76
N ASP A 135 -21.14 3.80 25.14
CA ASP A 135 -22.45 3.59 25.77
C ASP A 135 -22.38 2.49 26.84
N SER A 136 -21.42 1.57 26.75
CA SER A 136 -21.20 0.52 27.75
C SER A 136 -20.61 1.08 29.07
N PRO A 137 -21.12 0.65 30.25
CA PRO A 137 -20.56 1.06 31.54
C PRO A 137 -19.07 0.72 31.68
N MET A 138 -18.66 -0.46 31.22
CA MET A 138 -17.26 -0.88 31.28
C MET A 138 -16.38 -0.10 30.30
N GLY A 139 -16.86 0.20 29.09
CA GLY A 139 -16.14 1.00 28.11
C GLY A 139 -15.82 2.40 28.62
N ARG A 140 -16.77 3.04 29.34
CA ARG A 140 -16.52 4.32 30.04
C ARG A 140 -15.45 4.22 31.11
N MET A 141 -15.40 3.11 31.84
CA MET A 141 -14.38 2.86 32.85
C MET A 141 -12.99 2.64 32.23
N LEU A 142 -12.92 1.96 31.07
CA LEU A 142 -11.67 1.66 30.37
C LEU A 142 -11.16 2.80 29.49
N LEU A 143 -12.00 3.81 29.21
CA LEU A 143 -11.69 4.96 28.38
C LEU A 143 -10.31 5.60 28.68
N PRO A 144 -9.93 5.91 29.93
CA PRO A 144 -8.64 6.54 30.22
C PRO A 144 -7.45 5.64 29.90
N ARG A 145 -7.62 4.31 29.93
CA ARG A 145 -6.55 3.36 29.57
C ARG A 145 -6.33 3.34 28.06
N PHE A 146 -7.40 3.33 27.27
CA PHE A 146 -7.30 3.36 25.81
C PHE A 146 -6.66 4.65 25.31
N THR A 147 -7.10 5.81 25.80
CA THR A 147 -6.53 7.10 25.40
C THR A 147 -5.05 7.24 25.77
N ARG A 148 -4.64 6.72 26.94
CA ARG A 148 -3.24 6.77 27.38
C ARG A 148 -2.32 5.92 26.51
N GLY A 149 -2.75 4.72 26.12
CA GLY A 149 -1.98 3.85 25.23
C GLY A 149 -1.77 4.49 23.85
N MET A 150 -2.77 5.22 23.35
CA MET A 150 -2.73 5.86 22.05
C MET A 150 -1.78 7.07 22.00
N ASN A 151 -1.81 7.92 23.04
CA ASN A 151 -0.96 9.12 23.12
C ASN A 151 0.54 8.81 23.30
N ALA A 152 0.90 7.55 23.54
CA ALA A 152 2.30 7.12 23.65
C ALA A 152 2.99 6.93 22.29
N SER A 153 2.23 6.87 21.18
CA SER A 153 2.80 6.62 19.86
C SER A 153 3.20 7.92 19.15
N ARG A 154 4.49 8.07 18.85
CA ARG A 154 5.06 9.26 18.18
C ARG A 154 4.80 9.33 16.67
N ASN A 155 4.44 8.21 16.04
CA ASN A 155 4.30 8.07 14.58
C ASN A 155 2.85 7.77 14.13
N GLY A 156 1.88 8.30 14.87
CA GLY A 156 0.46 7.94 14.72
C GLY A 156 0.07 6.73 15.59
N PRO A 157 -1.20 6.59 15.97
CA PRO A 157 -1.69 5.53 16.86
C PRO A 157 -1.34 4.10 16.44
N LEU A 158 -1.13 3.85 15.14
CA LEU A 158 -0.77 2.55 14.59
C LEU A 158 0.70 2.49 14.15
N GLY A 159 1.39 3.61 13.96
CA GLY A 159 2.80 3.61 13.55
C GLY A 159 3.03 3.33 12.06
N LEU A 160 2.01 3.55 11.22
CA LEU A 160 2.05 3.42 9.77
C LEU A 160 2.89 4.51 9.09
N GLY A 161 3.23 5.59 9.81
CA GLY A 161 4.06 6.68 9.31
C GLY A 161 5.42 6.23 8.75
N GLU A 162 6.05 5.21 9.35
CA GLU A 162 7.33 4.67 8.86
C GLU A 162 7.17 3.90 7.54
N THR A 163 6.09 3.12 7.39
CA THR A 163 5.76 2.42 6.15
C THR A 163 5.54 3.41 5.00
N ALA A 164 4.81 4.50 5.26
CA ALA A 164 4.60 5.58 4.30
C ALA A 164 5.89 6.34 3.96
N ALA A 165 6.74 6.61 4.95
CA ALA A 165 8.02 7.29 4.73
C ALA A 165 8.98 6.46 3.86
N SER A 166 8.95 5.13 3.98
CA SER A 166 9.72 4.21 3.14
C SER A 166 9.35 4.28 1.66
N LEU A 167 8.08 4.62 1.33
CA LEU A 167 7.60 4.82 -0.04
C LEU A 167 8.00 6.17 -0.64
N THR A 168 8.25 7.19 0.19
CA THR A 168 8.68 8.53 -0.23
C THR A 168 10.19 8.74 -0.27
N LYS A 169 10.98 7.81 0.26
CA LYS A 169 12.43 7.88 0.14
C LYS A 169 12.77 7.48 -1.31
N PRO A 170 13.41 8.33 -2.13
CA PRO A 170 13.94 7.86 -3.40
C PRO A 170 14.82 6.66 -3.08
N GLN A 171 14.43 5.49 -3.57
CA GLN A 171 15.32 4.35 -3.60
C GLN A 171 16.60 4.86 -4.21
N ARG A 172 17.71 4.72 -3.49
CA ARG A 172 19.03 5.09 -4.00
C ARG A 172 19.21 4.33 -5.31
N LEU A 173 19.12 5.04 -6.45
CA LEU A 173 19.33 4.50 -7.81
C LEU A 173 20.75 3.90 -7.99
N ASN A 174 21.60 4.10 -6.99
CA ASN A 174 22.95 3.59 -6.82
C ASN A 174 23.03 2.07 -6.58
N GLN A 175 21.92 1.34 -6.62
CA GLN A 175 21.88 -0.11 -6.37
C GLN A 175 21.07 -0.84 -7.45
N VAL A 176 21.45 -2.09 -7.72
CA VAL A 176 20.73 -2.97 -8.64
C VAL A 176 19.36 -3.32 -8.06
N HIS A 177 18.29 -3.02 -8.81
CA HIS A 177 16.93 -3.34 -8.42
C HIS A 177 16.52 -4.70 -8.97
N ASN A 178 16.08 -5.63 -8.11
CA ASN A 178 15.54 -6.92 -8.55
C ASN A 178 14.04 -6.80 -8.79
N ALA A 179 13.60 -6.97 -10.04
CA ALA A 179 12.18 -6.97 -10.39
C ALA A 179 11.66 -8.41 -10.52
N ILE A 180 10.71 -8.77 -9.64
CA ILE A 180 10.06 -10.07 -9.63
C ILE A 180 8.64 -9.97 -10.20
N ARG A 181 7.91 -8.90 -9.85
CA ARG A 181 6.56 -8.63 -10.36
C ARG A 181 6.60 -7.63 -11.52
N ILE A 182 5.66 -7.76 -12.45
CA ILE A 182 5.56 -6.87 -13.60
C ILE A 182 5.21 -5.43 -13.20
N GLU A 183 4.43 -5.27 -12.13
CA GLU A 183 4.08 -3.97 -11.56
C GLU A 183 5.32 -3.22 -11.06
N ASP A 184 6.22 -3.92 -10.37
CA ASP A 184 7.50 -3.38 -9.90
C ASP A 184 8.41 -3.00 -11.08
N TYR A 185 8.41 -3.82 -12.14
CA TYR A 185 9.15 -3.53 -13.37
C TYR A 185 8.65 -2.26 -14.07
N HIS A 186 7.33 -2.09 -14.22
CA HIS A 186 6.77 -0.87 -14.80
C HIS A 186 6.99 0.35 -13.89
N LYS A 187 6.92 0.20 -12.57
CA LYS A 187 7.25 1.27 -11.61
C LYS A 187 8.71 1.71 -11.74
N LEU A 188 9.66 0.77 -11.80
CA LEU A 188 11.09 1.06 -11.97
C LEU A 188 11.41 1.70 -13.33
N LEU A 189 10.73 1.26 -14.40
CA LEU A 189 10.84 1.90 -15.72
C LEU A 189 10.24 3.32 -15.74
N ALA A 190 9.09 3.53 -15.09
CA ALA A 190 8.46 4.84 -15.02
C ALA A 190 9.26 5.83 -14.16
N GLN A 191 9.85 5.35 -13.07
CA GLN A 191 10.76 6.14 -12.22
C GLN A 191 12.04 6.55 -12.96
N SER A 192 12.50 5.70 -13.89
CA SER A 192 13.66 5.98 -14.73
C SER A 192 13.31 6.63 -16.07
N ALA A 193 12.07 7.07 -16.31
CA ALA A 193 11.65 7.62 -17.61
C ALA A 193 12.39 8.91 -18.04
N LYS A 194 13.06 9.61 -17.11
CA LYS A 194 13.94 10.76 -17.41
C LYS A 194 15.42 10.37 -17.62
N ALA A 195 15.78 9.11 -17.40
CA ALA A 195 17.13 8.56 -17.41
C ALA A 195 17.21 7.33 -18.35
N ALA A 196 18.43 6.87 -18.68
CA ALA A 196 18.57 5.58 -19.37
C ALA A 196 18.34 4.44 -18.36
N SER A 197 17.68 3.36 -18.77
CA SER A 197 17.53 2.14 -17.94
C SER A 197 18.18 0.95 -18.64
N VAL A 198 18.89 0.14 -17.86
CA VAL A 198 19.54 -1.09 -18.33
C VAL A 198 18.88 -2.25 -17.61
N VAL A 199 18.24 -3.13 -18.36
CA VAL A 199 17.56 -4.31 -17.83
C VAL A 199 18.38 -5.56 -18.13
N PHE A 200 18.79 -6.28 -17.08
CA PHE A 200 19.53 -7.52 -17.18
C PHE A 200 18.64 -8.73 -16.87
N PHE A 201 18.28 -9.47 -17.91
CA PHE A 201 17.57 -10.74 -17.78
C PHE A 201 18.57 -11.85 -17.45
N THR A 202 18.30 -12.58 -16.38
CA THR A 202 19.23 -13.57 -15.84
C THR A 202 18.53 -14.79 -15.28
N SER A 203 19.27 -15.86 -15.04
CA SER A 203 18.77 -17.06 -14.38
C SER A 203 19.83 -17.66 -13.45
N PRO A 204 19.47 -18.13 -12.24
CA PRO A 204 20.35 -18.85 -11.33
C PRO A 204 20.87 -20.16 -11.91
N THR A 205 20.29 -20.70 -12.99
CA THR A 205 20.79 -21.90 -13.69
C THR A 205 21.62 -21.55 -14.93
N CYS A 206 21.96 -20.28 -15.17
CA CYS A 206 22.76 -19.81 -16.30
C CYS A 206 24.19 -19.43 -15.86
N PRO A 207 25.21 -20.30 -16.04
CA PRO A 207 26.60 -20.00 -15.74
C PRO A 207 27.18 -18.74 -16.40
N PRO A 208 26.95 -18.45 -17.71
CA PRO A 208 27.49 -17.23 -18.33
C PRO A 208 26.83 -15.97 -17.77
N CYS A 209 25.56 -16.04 -17.36
CA CYS A 209 24.87 -14.92 -16.73
C CYS A 209 25.47 -14.60 -15.35
N LYS A 210 25.82 -15.63 -14.56
CA LYS A 210 26.48 -15.48 -13.25
C LYS A 210 27.86 -14.82 -13.37
N ALA A 211 28.60 -15.11 -14.43
CA ALA A 211 29.89 -14.46 -14.69
C ALA A 211 29.76 -12.93 -14.90
N LEU A 212 28.59 -12.45 -15.35
CA LEU A 212 28.31 -11.03 -15.59
C LEU A 212 27.81 -10.28 -14.35
N TYR A 213 27.44 -10.97 -13.27
CA TYR A 213 26.95 -10.34 -12.03
C TYR A 213 27.91 -9.29 -11.47
N PRO A 214 29.20 -9.60 -11.23
CA PRO A 214 30.12 -8.62 -10.65
C PRO A 214 30.31 -7.40 -11.55
N PHE A 215 30.28 -7.56 -12.88
CA PHE A 215 30.40 -6.44 -13.82
C PHE A 215 29.14 -5.57 -13.81
N TYR A 216 27.96 -6.19 -13.75
CA TYR A 216 26.70 -5.47 -13.70
C TYR A 216 26.54 -4.68 -12.40
N ASP A 217 26.95 -5.28 -11.28
CA ASP A 217 26.94 -4.63 -9.97
C ASP A 217 27.94 -3.45 -9.93
N GLN A 218 29.14 -3.61 -10.50
CA GLN A 218 30.13 -2.52 -10.65
C GLN A 218 29.62 -1.36 -11.51
N LEU A 219 28.92 -1.66 -12.60
CA LEU A 219 28.33 -0.62 -13.46
C LEU A 219 27.21 0.14 -12.73
N ALA A 220 26.40 -0.56 -11.93
CA ALA A 220 25.37 0.06 -11.11
C ALA A 220 25.96 0.96 -10.01
N GLU A 221 27.09 0.55 -9.42
CA GLU A 221 27.81 1.38 -8.45
C GLU A 221 28.39 2.64 -9.08
N HIS A 222 28.95 2.55 -10.30
CA HIS A 222 29.61 3.68 -10.97
C HIS A 222 28.62 4.64 -11.66
N TYR A 223 27.54 4.13 -12.26
CA TYR A 223 26.60 4.91 -13.08
C TYR A 223 25.18 5.01 -12.49
N GLY A 224 24.92 4.44 -11.32
CA GLY A 224 23.59 4.42 -10.70
C GLY A 224 22.99 5.78 -10.36
N ASN A 225 23.76 6.88 -10.42
CA ASN A 225 23.21 8.23 -10.29
C ASN A 225 22.51 8.74 -11.57
N HIS A 226 22.79 8.12 -12.73
CA HIS A 226 22.29 8.55 -14.04
C HIS A 226 21.54 7.45 -14.80
N ILE A 227 21.72 6.18 -14.42
CA ILE A 227 21.16 5.02 -15.11
C ILE A 227 20.52 4.09 -14.09
N ALA A 228 19.30 3.64 -14.36
CA ALA A 228 18.63 2.64 -13.52
C ALA A 228 19.05 1.23 -13.95
N PHE A 229 19.61 0.46 -13.02
CA PHE A 229 20.02 -0.93 -13.24
C PHE A 229 18.97 -1.88 -12.65
N ILE A 230 18.30 -2.65 -13.51
CA ILE A 230 17.21 -3.56 -13.15
C ILE A 230 17.60 -4.99 -13.52
N LYS A 231 17.63 -5.89 -12.54
CA LYS A 231 17.86 -7.32 -12.74
C LYS A 231 16.53 -8.07 -12.71
N VAL A 232 16.29 -8.92 -13.71
CA VAL A 232 15.07 -9.74 -13.85
C VAL A 232 15.47 -11.21 -13.89
N ASP A 233 15.11 -11.97 -12.86
CA ASP A 233 15.30 -13.42 -12.88
C ASP A 233 14.19 -14.08 -13.71
N VAL A 234 14.52 -14.58 -14.89
CA VAL A 234 13.56 -15.20 -15.81
C VAL A 234 12.95 -16.50 -15.27
N SER A 235 13.57 -17.11 -14.26
CA SER A 235 13.10 -18.36 -13.64
C SER A 235 11.95 -18.12 -12.66
N ILE A 236 11.85 -16.89 -12.13
CA ILE A 236 10.84 -16.49 -11.15
C ILE A 236 9.85 -15.52 -11.79
N ALA A 237 10.34 -14.60 -12.64
CA ALA A 237 9.56 -13.57 -13.31
C ALA A 237 9.22 -13.94 -14.77
N LEU A 238 8.64 -15.13 -14.97
CA LEU A 238 8.25 -15.66 -16.28
C LEU A 238 7.32 -14.72 -17.06
N GLU A 239 6.47 -13.97 -16.34
CA GLU A 239 5.50 -13.05 -16.94
C GLU A 239 6.15 -11.79 -17.53
N ILE A 240 7.19 -11.27 -16.87
CA ILE A 240 8.00 -10.14 -17.38
C ILE A 240 8.75 -10.60 -18.63
N ALA A 241 9.44 -11.73 -18.51
CA ALA A 241 10.16 -12.41 -19.59
C ALA A 241 9.26 -12.65 -20.82
N ALA A 242 8.05 -13.16 -20.62
CA ALA A 242 7.11 -13.47 -21.71
C ALA A 242 6.60 -12.23 -22.45
N LYS A 243 6.45 -11.09 -21.77
CA LYS A 243 6.01 -9.83 -22.38
C LYS A 243 7.15 -9.06 -23.05
N THR A 244 8.33 -8.99 -22.43
CA THR A 244 9.46 -8.21 -22.94
C THR A 244 10.26 -8.95 -24.01
N MET A 245 10.42 -10.27 -23.92
CA MET A 245 11.13 -11.05 -24.95
C MET A 245 10.35 -11.21 -26.25
N ARG A 246 9.02 -11.03 -26.26
CA ARG A 246 8.24 -10.95 -27.52
C ARG A 246 8.57 -9.68 -28.32
N SER A 247 8.86 -8.57 -27.65
CA SER A 247 9.24 -7.29 -28.29
C SER A 247 10.67 -7.30 -28.83
N CYS A 248 11.60 -8.00 -28.18
CA CYS A 248 12.99 -8.15 -28.66
C CYS A 248 13.16 -9.15 -29.82
N SER A 249 12.15 -9.99 -30.11
CA SER A 249 12.22 -11.04 -31.14
C SER A 249 12.51 -10.52 -32.56
N HIS A 250 12.26 -9.24 -32.84
CA HIS A 250 12.54 -8.66 -34.16
C HIS A 250 13.91 -7.97 -34.28
N ARG A 251 14.73 -7.89 -33.21
CA ARG A 251 16.09 -7.31 -33.32
C ARG A 251 17.21 -8.04 -32.59
N TRP A 252 16.94 -9.01 -31.70
CA TRP A 252 17.99 -9.74 -30.96
C TRP A 252 17.89 -11.27 -31.05
N ALA A 253 16.98 -11.83 -31.85
CA ALA A 253 16.78 -13.27 -32.01
C ALA A 253 17.84 -13.99 -32.88
N ARG A 254 19.10 -13.53 -32.88
CA ARG A 254 20.21 -14.23 -33.56
C ARG A 254 21.46 -14.50 -32.72
N SER A 255 21.51 -14.14 -31.44
CA SER A 255 22.73 -14.34 -30.63
C SER A 255 22.57 -15.18 -29.35
N CYS A 256 21.40 -15.78 -29.10
CA CYS A 256 21.21 -16.72 -27.99
C CYS A 256 20.44 -17.97 -28.43
N MET A 257 20.99 -18.71 -29.41
CA MET A 257 20.75 -20.15 -29.52
C MET A 257 22.10 -20.83 -29.25
N PRO A 258 22.29 -21.52 -28.12
CA PRO A 258 23.13 -22.70 -28.12
C PRO A 258 22.33 -23.81 -28.81
N MET A 259 22.84 -24.26 -29.96
CA MET A 259 22.53 -25.59 -30.48
C MET A 259 22.77 -26.60 -29.35
N ILE A 260 21.77 -27.43 -29.08
CA ILE A 260 21.95 -28.75 -28.48
C ILE A 260 21.08 -29.67 -29.33
N ASP A 261 21.73 -30.70 -29.89
CA ASP A 261 21.15 -31.73 -30.76
C ASP A 261 19.86 -32.37 -30.21
#